data_AF-A0A0V1K349-F1
#
_entry.id   AF-A0A0V1K349-F1
#
_cell.length_a   1.000
_cell.length_b   1.000
_cell.length_c   1.000
_cell.angle_alpha   90.00
_cell.angle_beta   90.00
_cell.angle_gamma   90.00
#
_symmetry.space_group_name_H-M   'P 1'
#
loop_
_entity.id
_entity.type
_entity.pdbx_description
1 polymer ?
#
loop_
_entity_poly.entity_id
_entity_poly.type
_entity_poly.pdbx_seq_one_letter_code
_entity_poly.pdbx_strand_id
1 'polypeptide(L)'
;MHLDLQLRLLKKGIHTIGTIRRNRLKNAPLKTEKELKKAGRGAFHVCTTAENNLCIVRWHDSAVVDLSSTYVCTQPVCKVKRWNKKDKTLVDVSCPAIVKEYNKYMGGVDLAGMLRALYRIDHRGRKWYRRIFFWKLHVAVVNGWLQYKRDLKTSDAASSSQKDLMHFTLDVAEALTKVNKAYARKSRGRVSATANTETSRRRVRRP
;
A
#
# COMPACT_ATOMS: atom_id res chain seq x y z
N MET A 1 16.28 -0.62 -11.29
CA MET A 1 16.72 -2.03 -11.24
C MET A 1 18.06 -2.18 -11.99
N HIS A 2 18.90 -3.15 -11.64
CA HIS A 2 20.22 -3.40 -12.27
C HIS A 2 20.32 -4.88 -12.65
N LEU A 3 20.78 -5.18 -13.87
CA LEU A 3 20.76 -6.55 -14.42
C LEU A 3 21.55 -7.54 -13.56
N ASP A 4 22.71 -7.13 -13.03
CA ASP A 4 23.53 -7.99 -12.16
C ASP A 4 22.79 -8.41 -10.88
N LEU A 5 21.98 -7.52 -10.31
CA LEU A 5 21.19 -7.84 -9.12
C LEU A 5 20.13 -8.90 -9.44
N GLN A 6 19.49 -8.83 -10.60
CA GLN A 6 18.48 -9.80 -11.01
C GLN A 6 19.08 -11.19 -11.17
N LEU A 7 20.26 -11.29 -11.78
CA LEU A 7 20.97 -12.56 -11.93
C LEU A 7 21.39 -13.15 -10.57
N ARG A 8 21.87 -12.31 -9.64
CA ARG A 8 22.19 -12.77 -8.27
C ARG A 8 20.95 -13.22 -7.49
N LEU A 9 19.82 -12.55 -7.66
CA LEU A 9 18.56 -12.92 -7.02
C LEU A 9 18.00 -14.22 -7.62
N LEU A 10 18.12 -14.40 -8.92
CA LEU A 10 17.75 -15.65 -9.59
C LEU A 10 18.54 -16.84 -9.05
N LYS A 11 19.87 -16.69 -8.83
CA LYS A 11 20.70 -17.71 -8.18
C LYS A 11 20.25 -18.05 -6.76
N LYS A 12 19.51 -17.16 -6.09
CA LYS A 12 18.90 -17.38 -4.77
C LYS A 12 17.44 -17.86 -4.85
N GLY A 13 16.91 -18.17 -6.03
CA GLY A 13 15.52 -18.56 -6.24
C GLY A 13 14.52 -17.40 -6.14
N ILE A 14 14.98 -16.14 -6.17
CA ILE A 14 14.11 -14.96 -6.10
C ILE A 14 13.90 -14.43 -7.52
N HIS A 15 12.68 -14.60 -8.02
CA HIS A 15 12.27 -14.06 -9.31
C HIS A 15 11.98 -12.57 -9.24
N THR A 16 12.31 -11.84 -10.30
CA THR A 16 12.18 -10.39 -10.33
C THR A 16 11.56 -9.91 -11.63
N ILE A 17 10.81 -8.82 -11.52
CA ILE A 17 10.29 -8.05 -12.65
C ILE A 17 10.39 -6.57 -12.29
N GLY A 18 10.71 -5.73 -13.27
CA GLY A 18 10.72 -4.30 -13.03
C GLY A 18 11.22 -3.47 -14.19
N THR A 19 11.05 -2.16 -14.04
CA THR A 19 11.55 -1.18 -14.99
C THR A 19 13.04 -0.94 -14.83
N ILE A 20 13.73 -0.83 -15.96
CA ILE A 20 15.14 -0.47 -16.02
C ILE A 20 15.30 0.89 -16.67
N ARG A 21 16.17 1.72 -16.09
CA ARG A 21 16.57 2.98 -16.72
C ARG A 21 17.54 2.69 -17.85
N ARG A 22 17.43 3.41 -18.96
CA ARG A 22 18.26 3.22 -20.17
C ARG A 22 19.75 3.19 -19.89
N ASN A 23 20.23 4.08 -19.02
CA ASN A 23 21.64 4.16 -18.62
C ASN A 23 22.16 2.94 -17.84
N ARG A 24 21.29 1.96 -17.51
CA ARG A 24 21.65 0.73 -16.79
C ARG A 24 21.55 -0.53 -17.65
N LEU A 25 21.29 -0.39 -18.95
CA LEU A 25 21.12 -1.52 -19.88
C LEU A 25 22.43 -2.11 -20.41
N LYS A 26 23.60 -1.64 -19.96
CA LYS A 26 24.93 -2.17 -20.36
C LYS A 26 25.08 -2.42 -21.88
N ASN A 27 24.58 -1.51 -22.71
CA ASN A 27 24.58 -1.63 -24.17
C ASN A 27 23.85 -2.86 -24.74
N ALA A 28 22.81 -3.34 -24.05
CA ALA A 28 21.95 -4.40 -24.59
C ALA A 28 21.49 -4.05 -26.02
N PRO A 29 21.55 -5.01 -26.97
CA PRO A 29 21.23 -4.81 -28.39
C PRO A 29 19.72 -4.64 -28.56
N LEU A 30 19.21 -3.47 -28.19
CA LEU A 30 17.81 -3.09 -28.32
C LEU A 30 17.66 -2.04 -29.41
N LYS A 31 16.59 -2.16 -30.20
CA LYS A 31 16.18 -1.12 -31.16
C LYS A 31 16.19 0.26 -30.53
N THR A 32 16.59 1.26 -31.32
CA THR A 32 16.60 2.64 -30.86
C THR A 32 15.18 3.14 -30.63
N GLU A 33 15.03 4.19 -29.81
CA GLU A 33 13.72 4.81 -29.60
C GLU A 33 13.13 5.35 -30.92
N LYS A 34 13.96 5.81 -31.85
CA LYS A 34 13.54 6.31 -33.17
C LYS A 34 12.94 5.18 -34.02
N GLU A 35 13.63 4.04 -34.11
CA GLU A 35 13.14 2.87 -34.83
C GLU A 35 11.82 2.36 -34.23
N LEU A 36 11.72 2.30 -32.90
CA LEU A 36 10.54 1.79 -32.24
C LEU A 36 9.34 2.73 -32.38
N LYS A 37 9.57 4.05 -32.35
CA LYS A 37 8.54 5.05 -32.65
C LYS A 37 8.06 4.96 -34.10
N LYS A 38 8.97 4.70 -35.05
CA LYS A 38 8.62 4.50 -36.47
C LYS A 38 7.79 3.23 -36.69
N ALA A 39 8.04 2.18 -35.92
CA ALA A 39 7.25 0.94 -35.94
C ALA A 39 5.83 1.09 -35.37
N GLY A 40 5.51 2.24 -34.75
CA GLY A 40 4.18 2.55 -34.24
C GLY A 40 3.97 2.20 -32.77
N ARG A 41 2.79 2.57 -32.26
CA ARG A 41 2.38 2.32 -30.86
C ARG A 41 2.09 0.84 -30.67
N GLY A 42 2.62 0.24 -29.60
CA GLY A 42 2.56 -1.19 -29.32
C GLY A 42 3.76 -1.98 -29.84
N ALA A 43 4.65 -1.35 -30.61
CA ALA A 43 5.89 -1.99 -31.04
C ALA A 43 6.78 -2.32 -29.82
N PHE A 44 7.40 -3.49 -29.85
CA PHE A 44 8.40 -3.89 -28.85
C PHE A 44 9.61 -4.56 -29.49
N HIS A 45 10.72 -4.54 -28.77
CA HIS A 45 11.92 -5.30 -29.08
C HIS A 45 12.36 -6.06 -27.85
N VAL A 46 12.82 -7.30 -28.05
CA VAL A 46 13.26 -8.19 -26.98
C VAL A 46 14.74 -8.49 -27.14
N CYS A 47 15.43 -8.57 -26.01
CA CYS A 47 16.78 -9.11 -25.90
C CYS A 47 16.81 -10.04 -24.70
N THR A 48 17.27 -11.28 -24.89
CA THR A 48 17.48 -12.25 -23.82
C THR A 48 18.98 -12.50 -23.66
N THR A 49 19.40 -12.89 -22.46
CA THR A 49 20.75 -13.44 -22.25
C THR A 49 20.89 -14.78 -22.96
N ALA A 50 22.12 -15.20 -23.28
CA ALA A 50 22.39 -16.46 -23.98
C ALA A 50 21.76 -17.69 -23.28
N GLU A 51 21.67 -17.64 -21.95
CA GLU A 51 21.08 -18.70 -21.12
C GLU A 51 19.56 -18.52 -20.91
N ASN A 52 18.91 -17.55 -21.55
CA ASN A 52 17.50 -17.15 -21.35
C ASN A 52 17.08 -16.85 -19.90
N ASN A 53 18.03 -16.71 -18.99
CA ASN A 53 17.84 -16.38 -17.57
C ASN A 53 17.27 -14.97 -17.31
N LEU A 54 17.40 -14.07 -18.28
CA LEU A 54 16.96 -12.69 -18.16
C LEU A 54 16.41 -12.20 -19.50
N CYS A 55 15.15 -11.77 -19.49
CA CYS A 55 14.49 -11.14 -20.63
C CYS A 55 14.40 -9.63 -20.41
N ILE A 56 14.84 -8.86 -21.41
CA ILE A 56 14.73 -7.40 -21.47
C ILE A 56 13.80 -7.06 -22.63
N VAL A 57 12.74 -6.31 -22.34
CA VAL A 57 11.77 -5.87 -23.34
C VAL A 57 11.71 -4.35 -23.34
N ARG A 58 11.92 -3.77 -24.52
CA ARG A 58 11.65 -2.37 -24.79
C ARG A 58 10.29 -2.27 -25.48
N TRP A 59 9.34 -1.54 -24.90
CA TRP A 59 7.98 -1.40 -25.42
C TRP A 59 7.61 0.07 -25.59
N HIS A 60 6.92 0.39 -26.69
CA HIS A 60 6.45 1.73 -27.01
C HIS A 60 4.94 1.84 -26.82
N ASP A 61 4.51 2.65 -25.86
CA ASP A 61 3.10 3.02 -25.68
C ASP A 61 2.92 4.54 -25.90
N SER A 62 2.65 5.31 -24.84
CA SER A 62 2.74 6.77 -24.88
C SER A 62 4.19 7.26 -24.85
N ALA A 63 5.06 6.49 -24.19
CA ALA A 63 6.50 6.66 -24.13
C ALA A 63 7.17 5.29 -24.26
N VAL A 64 8.47 5.29 -24.56
CA VAL A 64 9.28 4.06 -24.61
C VAL A 64 9.74 3.69 -23.22
N VAL A 65 9.37 2.49 -22.78
CA VAL A 65 9.69 1.92 -21.47
C VAL A 65 10.53 0.66 -21.64
N ASP A 66 11.54 0.51 -20.77
CA ASP A 66 12.38 -0.68 -20.70
C ASP A 66 12.02 -1.49 -19.46
N LEU A 67 11.68 -2.76 -19.66
CA LEU A 67 11.36 -3.72 -18.62
C LEU A 67 12.33 -4.88 -18.67
N SER A 68 12.54 -5.49 -17.51
CA SER A 68 13.33 -6.71 -17.36
C SER A 68 12.65 -7.67 -16.42
N SER A 69 12.79 -8.96 -16.70
CA SER A 69 12.23 -10.02 -15.88
C SER A 69 13.05 -11.30 -16.00
N THR A 70 13.08 -12.08 -14.93
CA THR A 70 13.76 -13.38 -14.87
C THR A 70 12.79 -14.56 -15.05
N TYR A 71 11.50 -14.32 -15.29
CA TYR A 71 10.49 -15.40 -15.37
C TYR A 71 9.37 -15.17 -16.40
N VAL A 72 9.20 -13.94 -16.90
CA VAL A 72 8.20 -13.60 -17.92
C VAL A 72 8.85 -12.76 -19.00
N CYS A 73 8.47 -13.00 -20.25
CA CYS A 73 8.99 -12.27 -21.40
C CYS A 73 7.85 -11.71 -22.27
N THR A 74 7.86 -11.92 -23.58
CA THR A 74 6.89 -11.32 -24.49
C THR A 74 5.57 -12.07 -24.58
N GLN A 75 5.58 -13.40 -24.50
CA GLN A 75 4.40 -14.24 -24.71
C GLN A 75 3.62 -14.53 -23.41
N PRO A 76 2.27 -14.64 -23.47
CA PRO A 76 1.43 -14.34 -24.63
C PRO A 76 1.32 -12.82 -24.90
N VAL A 77 1.47 -12.44 -26.16
CA VAL A 77 1.20 -11.06 -26.60
C VAL A 77 -0.30 -10.87 -26.72
N CYS A 78 -0.82 -9.77 -26.20
CA CYS A 78 -2.24 -9.52 -26.10
C CYS A 78 -2.57 -8.08 -26.50
N LYS A 79 -3.79 -7.84 -26.94
CA LYS A 79 -4.27 -6.48 -27.23
C LYS A 79 -4.85 -5.87 -25.97
N VAL A 80 -4.50 -4.62 -25.69
CA VAL A 80 -5.09 -3.83 -24.60
C VAL A 80 -5.65 -2.52 -25.17
N LYS A 81 -6.87 -2.17 -24.77
CA LYS A 81 -7.48 -0.91 -25.17
C LYS A 81 -6.77 0.24 -24.48
N ARG A 82 -6.26 1.19 -25.26
CA ARG A 82 -5.60 2.41 -24.76
C ARG A 82 -6.22 3.63 -25.40
N TRP A 83 -6.37 4.68 -24.60
CA TRP A 83 -6.81 5.97 -25.11
C TRP A 83 -5.76 6.58 -26.03
N ASN A 84 -6.18 7.02 -27.22
CA ASN A 84 -5.38 7.83 -28.11
C ASN A 84 -5.84 9.29 -28.02
N LYS A 85 -4.92 10.18 -27.60
CA LYS A 85 -5.23 11.60 -27.44
C LYS A 85 -5.48 12.32 -28.78
N LYS A 86 -4.84 11.86 -29.86
CA LYS A 86 -4.96 12.49 -31.20
C LYS A 86 -6.33 12.21 -31.80
N ASP A 87 -6.71 10.94 -31.79
CA ASP A 87 -7.93 10.47 -32.45
C ASP A 87 -9.14 10.49 -31.50
N LYS A 88 -8.93 10.81 -30.21
CA LYS A 88 -9.95 10.80 -29.13
C LYS A 88 -10.75 9.49 -29.09
N THR A 89 -10.08 8.37 -29.36
CA THR A 89 -10.69 7.04 -29.43
C THR A 89 -9.85 6.01 -28.67
N LEU A 90 -10.49 4.88 -28.35
CA LEU A 90 -9.81 3.71 -27.80
C LEU A 90 -9.21 2.90 -28.95
N VAL A 91 -7.90 2.69 -28.92
CA VAL A 91 -7.17 1.88 -29.89
C VAL A 91 -6.63 0.62 -29.24
N ASP A 92 -6.61 -0.47 -29.99
CA ASP A 92 -6.01 -1.72 -29.54
C ASP A 92 -4.49 -1.65 -29.73
N VAL A 93 -3.78 -1.74 -28.61
CA VAL A 93 -2.31 -1.71 -28.58
C VAL A 93 -1.78 -3.10 -28.22
N SER A 94 -0.83 -3.59 -29.00
CA SER A 94 -0.10 -4.82 -28.67
C SER A 94 0.70 -4.65 -27.38
N CYS A 95 0.49 -5.57 -26.43
CA CYS A 95 1.03 -5.53 -25.09
C CYS A 95 1.70 -6.88 -24.78
N PRO A 96 3.03 -6.90 -24.56
CA PRO A 96 3.73 -8.12 -24.18
C PRO A 96 3.40 -8.52 -22.74
N ALA A 97 3.45 -9.82 -22.45
CA ALA A 97 3.08 -10.37 -21.13
C ALA A 97 3.83 -9.70 -19.96
N ILE A 98 5.12 -9.37 -20.13
CA ILE A 98 5.92 -8.66 -19.12
C ILE A 98 5.29 -7.33 -18.66
N VAL A 99 4.64 -6.59 -19.56
CA VAL A 99 3.99 -5.32 -19.20
C VAL A 99 2.77 -5.58 -18.34
N LYS A 100 1.98 -6.60 -18.66
CA LYS A 100 0.83 -7.01 -17.86
C LYS A 100 1.25 -7.47 -16.47
N GLU A 101 2.23 -8.34 -16.40
CA GLU A 101 2.71 -8.89 -15.13
C GLU A 101 3.31 -7.80 -14.24
N TYR A 102 4.06 -6.86 -14.82
CA TYR A 102 4.56 -5.70 -14.10
C TYR A 102 3.43 -4.83 -13.54
N ASN A 103 2.46 -4.46 -14.40
CA ASN A 103 1.34 -3.61 -13.98
C ASN A 103 0.45 -4.27 -12.92
N LYS A 104 0.34 -5.61 -12.93
CA LYS A 104 -0.43 -6.37 -11.95
C LYS A 104 0.12 -6.21 -10.52
N TYR A 105 1.44 -6.15 -10.34
CA TYR A 105 2.06 -6.12 -9.01
C TYR A 105 2.68 -4.80 -8.60
N MET A 106 2.99 -3.89 -9.54
CA MET A 106 3.70 -2.63 -9.22
C MET A 106 2.96 -1.76 -8.19
N GLY A 107 1.63 -1.82 -8.14
CA GLY A 107 0.80 -0.95 -7.30
C GLY A 107 0.76 -1.30 -5.81
N GLY A 108 1.36 -2.42 -5.37
CA GLY A 108 1.25 -2.88 -3.98
C GLY A 108 1.82 -1.88 -2.96
N VAL A 109 2.98 -1.28 -3.26
CA VAL A 109 3.64 -0.31 -2.36
C VAL A 109 2.87 1.00 -2.31
N ASP A 110 2.41 1.50 -3.46
CA ASP A 110 1.63 2.73 -3.55
C ASP A 110 0.27 2.57 -2.84
N LEU A 111 -0.37 1.40 -2.98
CA LEU A 111 -1.60 1.07 -2.26
C LEU A 111 -1.37 1.07 -0.74
N ALA A 112 -0.30 0.44 -0.26
CA ALA A 112 0.06 0.47 1.15
C ALA A 112 0.39 1.90 1.64
N GLY A 113 1.01 2.72 0.78
CA GLY A 113 1.21 4.14 1.03
C GLY A 113 -0.11 4.90 1.19
N MET A 114 -1.02 4.72 0.23
CA MET A 114 -2.34 5.34 0.20
C MET A 114 -3.18 4.96 1.43
N LEU A 115 -3.29 3.66 1.74
CA LEU A 115 -4.09 3.17 2.87
C LEU A 115 -3.63 3.78 4.21
N ARG A 116 -2.32 3.98 4.38
CA ARG A 116 -1.77 4.63 5.58
C ARG A 116 -1.96 6.13 5.58
N ALA A 117 -2.06 6.76 4.41
CA ALA A 117 -2.28 8.20 4.28
C ALA A 117 -3.73 8.60 4.57
N LEU A 118 -4.71 7.73 4.27
CA LEU A 118 -6.15 8.00 4.45
C LEU A 118 -6.53 8.45 5.86
N TYR A 119 -6.04 7.73 6.88
CA TYR A 119 -6.37 8.00 8.29
C TYR A 119 -5.11 8.24 9.13
N ARG A 120 -4.14 8.99 8.58
CA ARG A 120 -2.86 9.23 9.23
C ARG A 120 -3.03 10.05 10.53
N ILE A 121 -2.55 9.51 11.65
CA ILE A 121 -2.37 10.23 12.91
C ILE A 121 -1.14 11.11 12.76
N ASP A 122 -1.35 12.40 12.54
CA ASP A 122 -0.26 13.36 12.46
C ASP A 122 0.10 13.85 13.87
N HIS A 123 1.23 13.37 14.39
CA HIS A 123 1.75 13.83 15.68
C HIS A 123 2.77 14.95 15.47
N ARG A 124 2.33 16.19 15.64
CA ARG A 124 3.23 17.35 15.59
C ARG A 124 4.06 17.41 16.88
N GLY A 125 5.37 17.21 16.75
CA GLY A 125 6.29 17.30 17.88
C GLY A 125 7.75 17.37 17.44
N ARG A 126 8.61 17.94 18.28
CA ARG A 126 10.06 18.06 18.01
C ARG A 126 10.80 16.73 18.06
N LYS A 127 10.21 15.70 18.68
CA LYS A 127 10.82 14.39 18.89
C LYS A 127 10.53 13.46 17.70
N TRP A 128 11.51 13.30 16.80
CA TRP A 128 11.39 12.54 15.55
C TRP A 128 10.94 11.08 15.74
N TYR A 129 11.35 10.42 16.83
CA TYR A 129 11.01 9.01 17.10
C TYR A 129 9.50 8.78 17.27
N ARG A 130 8.73 9.79 17.70
CA ARG A 130 7.27 9.68 17.82
C ARG A 130 6.62 9.44 16.45
N ARG A 131 7.17 10.04 15.39
CA ARG A 131 6.70 9.81 14.01
C ARG A 131 6.87 8.34 13.60
N ILE A 132 7.97 7.69 14.01
CA ILE A 132 8.19 6.27 13.75
C ILE A 132 7.21 5.40 14.54
N PHE A 133 6.96 5.73 15.80
CA PHE A 133 5.98 5.02 16.62
C PHE A 133 4.58 5.01 15.98
N PHE A 134 4.05 6.19 15.65
CA PHE A 134 2.73 6.29 15.01
C PHE A 134 2.72 5.64 13.62
N TRP A 135 3.81 5.75 12.85
CA TRP A 135 3.97 5.05 11.58
C TRP A 135 3.85 3.53 11.74
N LYS A 136 4.48 2.94 12.77
CA LYS A 136 4.37 1.50 13.06
C LYS A 136 2.94 1.12 13.47
N LEU A 137 2.29 1.94 14.30
CA LEU A 137 0.90 1.72 14.69
C LEU A 137 -0.03 1.70 13.48
N HIS A 138 0.11 2.63 12.55
CA HIS A 138 -0.67 2.64 11.30
C HIS A 138 -0.42 1.41 10.43
N VAL A 139 0.84 1.00 10.29
CA VAL A 139 1.17 -0.23 9.55
C VAL A 139 0.49 -1.44 10.19
N ALA A 140 0.48 -1.53 11.53
CA ALA A 140 -0.20 -2.61 12.24
C ALA A 140 -1.72 -2.61 12.01
N VAL A 141 -2.40 -1.45 12.11
CA VAL A 141 -3.84 -1.35 11.88
C VAL A 141 -4.21 -1.69 10.43
N VAL A 142 -3.47 -1.16 9.45
CA VAL A 142 -3.74 -1.46 8.02
C VAL A 142 -3.50 -2.94 7.73
N ASN A 143 -2.42 -3.53 8.25
CA ASN A 143 -2.17 -4.96 8.08
C ASN A 143 -3.24 -5.82 8.76
N GLY A 144 -3.71 -5.42 9.95
CA GLY A 144 -4.82 -6.07 10.65
C GLY A 144 -6.12 -6.02 9.85
N TRP A 145 -6.45 -4.89 9.24
CA TRP A 145 -7.62 -4.75 8.37
C TRP A 145 -7.51 -5.63 7.11
N LEU A 146 -6.32 -5.69 6.49
CA LEU A 146 -6.08 -6.57 5.34
C LEU A 146 -6.23 -8.05 5.72
N GLN A 147 -5.78 -8.43 6.92
CA GLN A 147 -5.95 -9.79 7.43
C GLN A 147 -7.43 -10.10 7.69
N TYR A 148 -8.14 -9.22 8.39
CA TYR A 148 -9.59 -9.32 8.59
C TYR A 148 -10.36 -9.53 7.27
N LYS A 149 -9.99 -8.79 6.22
CA LYS A 149 -10.59 -8.94 4.88
C LYS A 149 -10.25 -10.26 4.19
N ARG A 150 -9.13 -10.90 4.51
CA ARG A 150 -8.81 -12.24 4.02
C ARG A 150 -9.63 -13.29 4.76
N ASP A 151 -9.71 -13.19 6.08
CA ASP A 151 -10.42 -14.14 6.92
C ASP A 151 -11.94 -14.15 6.61
N LEU A 152 -12.53 -12.98 6.33
CA LEU A 152 -13.91 -12.85 5.86
C LEU A 152 -14.18 -13.45 4.46
N LYS A 153 -13.15 -13.65 3.64
CA LYS A 153 -13.31 -14.31 2.33
C LYS A 153 -13.19 -15.82 2.43
N THR A 154 -12.48 -16.31 3.45
CA THR A 154 -12.27 -17.74 3.69
C THR A 154 -13.40 -18.35 4.51
N SER A 155 -13.97 -17.57 5.43
CA SER A 155 -15.23 -17.91 6.08
C SER A 155 -16.36 -17.40 5.19
N ASP A 156 -17.23 -18.27 4.65
CA ASP A 156 -18.45 -17.88 3.91
C ASP A 156 -19.47 -17.05 4.75
N ALA A 157 -19.04 -16.57 5.92
CA ALA A 157 -19.76 -15.68 6.80
C ALA A 157 -19.88 -14.28 6.17
N ALA A 158 -20.96 -14.10 5.42
CA ALA A 158 -21.58 -12.83 5.07
C ALA A 158 -20.60 -11.73 4.62
N SER A 159 -20.28 -11.74 3.32
CA SER A 159 -19.73 -10.58 2.60
C SER A 159 -20.56 -9.28 2.78
N SER A 160 -21.77 -9.34 3.36
CA SER A 160 -22.66 -8.20 3.52
C SER A 160 -22.26 -7.24 4.66
N SER A 161 -21.28 -7.57 5.51
CA SER A 161 -20.87 -6.70 6.63
C SER A 161 -19.37 -6.37 6.67
N GLN A 162 -18.67 -6.37 5.53
CA GLN A 162 -17.25 -6.03 5.50
C GLN A 162 -17.05 -4.57 5.94
N LYS A 163 -16.42 -4.36 7.09
CA LYS A 163 -16.09 -3.02 7.58
C LYS A 163 -15.07 -2.33 6.68
N ASP A 164 -15.28 -1.05 6.41
CA ASP A 164 -14.25 -0.22 5.79
C ASP A 164 -13.08 0.02 6.76
N LEU A 165 -12.01 0.63 6.26
CA LEU A 165 -10.80 0.86 7.06
C LEU A 165 -11.06 1.86 8.21
N MET A 166 -11.96 2.82 8.05
CA MET A 166 -12.30 3.79 9.10
C MET A 166 -12.97 3.09 10.28
N HIS A 167 -14.05 2.34 10.01
CA HIS A 167 -14.82 1.62 11.02
C HIS A 167 -13.96 0.58 11.73
N PHE A 168 -13.13 -0.15 10.99
CA PHE A 168 -12.15 -1.06 11.58
C PHE A 168 -11.17 -0.32 12.51
N THR A 169 -10.68 0.85 12.10
CA THR A 169 -9.77 1.66 12.92
C THR A 169 -10.45 2.17 14.20
N LEU A 170 -11.71 2.58 14.11
CA LEU A 170 -12.52 3.00 15.27
C LEU A 170 -12.73 1.85 16.26
N ASP A 171 -13.09 0.66 15.77
CA ASP A 171 -13.25 -0.53 16.63
C ASP A 171 -11.96 -0.87 17.37
N VAL A 172 -10.82 -0.81 16.67
CA VAL A 172 -9.50 -1.03 17.29
C VAL A 172 -9.23 0.03 18.36
N ALA A 173 -9.52 1.30 18.08
CA ALA A 173 -9.34 2.37 19.06
C ALA A 173 -10.24 2.17 20.28
N GLU A 174 -11.53 1.88 20.09
CA GLU A 174 -12.46 1.59 21.17
C GLU A 174 -12.02 0.41 22.03
N ALA A 175 -11.64 -0.71 21.40
CA ALA A 175 -11.15 -1.89 22.09
C ALA A 175 -9.94 -1.53 22.97
N LEU A 176 -8.97 -0.80 22.42
CA LEU A 176 -7.79 -0.36 23.16
C LEU A 176 -8.12 0.58 24.33
N THR A 177 -9.15 1.42 24.23
CA THR A 177 -9.59 2.26 25.37
C THR A 177 -10.35 1.49 26.46
N LYS A 178 -10.84 0.29 26.15
CA LYS A 178 -11.54 -0.59 27.09
C LYS A 178 -10.57 -1.54 27.82
N VAL A 179 -9.40 -1.81 27.23
CA VAL A 179 -8.30 -2.54 27.89
C VAL A 179 -7.78 -1.72 29.07
N ASN A 180 -7.79 -2.30 30.27
CA ASN A 180 -7.46 -1.69 31.58
C ASN A 180 -8.51 -0.76 32.21
N LYS A 181 -9.73 -0.66 31.66
CA LYS A 181 -10.84 -0.25 32.52
C LYS A 181 -11.10 -1.40 33.47
N ALA A 182 -10.67 -1.26 34.72
CA ALA A 182 -11.23 -2.07 35.79
C ALA A 182 -12.76 -1.98 35.64
N TYR A 183 -13.43 -3.12 35.54
CA TYR A 183 -14.88 -3.18 35.72
C TYR A 183 -15.19 -2.23 36.86
N ALA A 184 -16.00 -1.19 36.64
CA ALA A 184 -16.26 -0.20 37.66
C ALA A 184 -16.70 -0.97 38.91
N ARG A 185 -15.84 -1.05 39.94
CA ARG A 185 -16.27 -1.56 41.24
C ARG A 185 -17.37 -0.57 41.60
N LYS A 186 -18.63 -1.05 41.60
CA LYS A 186 -19.74 -0.29 42.16
C LYS A 186 -19.24 0.20 43.51
N SER A 187 -18.97 1.50 43.61
CA SER A 187 -18.73 2.14 44.89
C SER A 187 -19.97 1.82 45.69
N ARG A 188 -19.86 0.89 46.65
CA ARG A 188 -20.90 0.70 47.65
C ARG A 188 -20.88 2.00 48.42
N GLY A 189 -21.79 2.90 48.05
CA GLY A 189 -21.96 4.18 48.70
C GLY A 189 -22.03 3.96 50.21
N ARG A 190 -21.36 4.82 50.97
CA ARG A 190 -21.55 4.87 52.40
C ARG A 190 -22.88 5.58 52.66
N VAL A 191 -23.83 4.87 53.23
CA VAL A 191 -25.14 5.38 53.61
C VAL A 191 -25.07 5.89 55.06
N SER A 192 -25.55 7.14 55.23
CA SER A 192 -26.07 7.81 56.45
C SER A 192 -25.05 8.32 57.49
N ALA A 193 -25.31 9.41 58.23
CA ALA A 193 -26.60 9.92 58.69
C ALA A 193 -26.67 11.46 58.82
N THR A 194 -27.90 11.97 58.68
CA THR A 194 -28.37 13.29 59.09
C THR A 194 -28.16 13.55 60.58
N ALA A 195 -27.69 14.74 60.94
CA ALA A 195 -27.92 15.32 62.26
C ALA A 195 -28.14 16.84 62.11
N ASN A 196 -29.40 17.25 62.31
CA ASN A 196 -29.77 18.64 62.59
C ASN A 196 -29.20 19.05 63.95
N THR A 197 -28.64 20.25 64.05
CA THR A 197 -28.80 21.05 65.28
C THR A 197 -28.71 22.53 64.94
N GLU A 198 -29.86 23.20 64.93
CA GLU A 198 -29.95 24.63 65.16
C GLU A 198 -29.47 24.94 66.59
N THR A 199 -28.63 25.95 66.77
CA THR A 199 -28.83 26.90 67.88
C THR A 199 -28.06 28.20 67.67
N SER A 200 -28.86 29.26 67.64
CA SER A 200 -28.51 30.67 67.70
C SER A 200 -27.62 31.04 68.90
N ARG A 201 -26.69 31.99 68.71
CA ARG A 201 -26.46 33.11 69.64
C ARG A 201 -25.62 34.23 69.01
N ARG A 202 -26.21 35.43 69.02
CA ARG A 202 -25.67 36.75 68.61
C ARG A 202 -24.87 37.41 69.75
N ARG A 203 -24.10 38.47 69.36
CA ARG A 203 -23.58 39.64 70.12
C ARG A 203 -22.19 39.44 70.78
N VAL A 204 -21.26 40.40 70.87
CA VAL A 204 -21.17 41.85 70.52
C VAL A 204 -19.66 42.24 70.49
N ARG A 205 -19.35 43.40 69.87
CA ARG A 205 -18.03 44.04 69.71
C ARG A 205 -17.35 44.57 71.00
N ARG A 206 -16.05 44.90 70.83
CA ARG A 206 -15.18 45.96 71.42
C ARG A 206 -14.26 45.56 72.59
N PRO A 207 -13.15 46.29 72.88
CA PRO A 207 -12.83 47.71 72.61
C PRO A 207 -12.52 48.09 71.15
#